data_AF-A0A5P9HLD7-F1
#
_entry.id   AF-A0A5P9HLD7-F1
#
_cell.length_a   1.000
_cell.length_b   1.000
_cell.length_c   1.000
_cell.angle_alpha   90.00
_cell.angle_beta   90.00
_cell.angle_gamma   90.00
#
_symmetry.space_group_name_H-M   'P 1'
#
loop_
_entity.id
_entity.type
_entity.pdbx_description
1 polymer ?
#
loop_
_entity_poly.entity_id
_entity_poly.type
_entity_poly.pdbx_seq_one_letter_code
_entity_poly.pdbx_strand_id
1 'polypeptide(L)' 'MERVLLFFAAMLAGFGLLRVPMTGTFAALEPVTSIVGVITVLIFSLALIYLGVRNLINR' A
#
# COMPACT_ATOMS: atom_id res chain seq x y z
N MET A 1 3.50 12.97 -13.07
CA MET A 1 3.91 13.10 -11.66
C MET A 1 2.78 12.73 -10.70
N GLU A 2 1.55 13.19 -10.95
CA GLU A 2 0.37 12.93 -10.10
C GLU A 2 0.13 11.45 -9.75
N ARG A 3 0.26 10.53 -10.72
CA ARG A 3 0.04 9.09 -10.49
C ARG A 3 1.06 8.44 -9.55
N VAL A 4 2.30 8.93 -9.51
CA VAL A 4 3.34 8.41 -8.61
C VAL A 4 3.03 8.76 -7.17
N LEU A 5 2.56 9.99 -6.95
CA LEU A 5 2.11 10.45 -5.63
C LEU A 5 0.89 9.66 -5.16
N LEU A 6 -0.05 9.34 -6.06
CA LEU A 6 -1.20 8.49 -5.72
C LEU A 6 -0.76 7.08 -5.31
N PHE A 7 0.16 6.44 -6.04
CA PHE A 7 0.68 5.12 -5.67
C PHE A 7 1.44 5.14 -4.33
N PHE A 8 2.21 6.20 -4.10
CA PHE A 8 2.90 6.40 -2.83
C PHE A 8 1.93 6.64 -1.66
N ALA A 9 0.93 7.50 -1.83
CA ALA A 9 -0.10 7.74 -0.82
C ALA A 9 -0.92 6.48 -0.54
N ALA A 10 -1.26 5.70 -1.56
CA ALA A 10 -1.97 4.44 -1.41
C ALA A 10 -1.13 3.38 -0.68
N MET A 11 0.18 3.31 -0.96
CA MET A 11 1.12 2.46 -0.20
C MET A 11 1.16 2.87 1.28
N LEU A 12 1.25 4.17 1.58
CA LEU A 12 1.23 4.67 2.96
C LEU A 12 -0.10 4.37 3.67
N ALA A 13 -1.23 4.48 2.97
CA ALA A 13 -2.54 4.10 3.49
C ALA A 13 -2.61 2.60 3.85
N GLY A 14 -1.97 1.72 3.07
CA GLY A 14 -1.84 0.30 3.38
C GLY A 14 -1.10 0.04 4.70
N PHE A 15 -0.01 0.76 4.97
CA PHE A 15 0.65 0.71 6.29
C PHE A 15 -0.21 1.28 7.41
N GLY A 16 -0.99 2.33 7.12
CA GLY A 16 -1.99 2.86 8.04
C GLY A 16 -2.98 1.77 8.43
N LEU A 17 -3.54 1.05 7.46
CA LEU A 17 -4.50 -0.02 7.68
C LEU A 17 -3.95 -1.14 8.57
N LEU A 18 -2.67 -1.49 8.42
CA LEU A 18 -1.98 -2.49 9.26
C LEU A 18 -1.71 -2.02 10.70
N ARG A 19 -1.72 -0.71 10.95
CA ARG A 19 -1.38 -0.11 12.25
C ARG A 19 -2.61 0.33 13.04
N VAL A 20 -3.79 0.41 12.42
CA VAL A 20 -5.02 0.79 13.13
C VAL A 20 -5.42 -0.35 14.09
N PRO A 21 -5.62 -0.05 15.38
CA PRO A 21 -6.09 -1.05 16.33
C PRO A 21 -7.53 -1.47 15.99
N MET A 22 -7.71 -2.71 15.54
CA MET A 22 -9.02 -3.31 15.28
C MET A 22 -9.56 -3.93 16.57
N THR A 23 -10.08 -3.10 17.48
CA THR A 23 -10.64 -3.54 18.76
C THR A 23 -12.16 -3.42 18.77
N GLY A 24 -12.82 -4.11 19.72
CA GLY A 24 -14.27 -4.07 19.88
C GLY A 24 -15.02 -4.63 18.67
N THR A 25 -15.99 -3.88 18.14
CA THR A 25 -16.84 -4.26 16.99
C THR A 25 -16.06 -4.53 15.71
N PHE A 26 -14.83 -3.99 15.58
CA PHE A 26 -14.00 -4.15 14.40
C PHE A 26 -13.02 -5.32 14.47
N ALA A 27 -12.97 -6.04 15.60
CA ALA A 27 -12.07 -7.19 15.77
C ALA A 27 -12.31 -8.30 14.73
N ALA A 28 -13.56 -8.47 14.28
CA ALA A 28 -13.88 -9.44 13.23
C ALA A 28 -13.31 -9.07 11.84
N LEU A 29 -12.97 -7.79 11.62
CA LEU A 29 -12.41 -7.30 10.36
C LEU A 29 -10.88 -7.34 10.34
N GLU A 30 -10.24 -7.50 11.51
CA GLU A 30 -8.78 -7.56 11.66
C GLU A 30 -8.07 -8.46 10.63
N PRO A 31 -8.49 -9.72 10.41
CA PRO A 31 -7.85 -10.58 9.41
C PRO A 31 -8.01 -10.02 7.99
N VAL A 32 -9.17 -9.44 7.66
CA VAL A 32 -9.44 -8.88 6.33
C VAL A 32 -8.61 -7.61 6.11
N THR A 33 -8.60 -6.69 7.07
CA THR A 33 -7.83 -5.44 7.00
C THR A 33 -6.33 -5.70 6.95
N SER A 34 -5.85 -6.73 7.66
CA SER A 34 -4.46 -7.14 7.63
C SER A 34 -4.06 -7.70 6.24
N ILE A 35 -4.87 -8.58 5.66
CA ILE A 35 -4.64 -9.10 4.30
C ILE A 35 -4.65 -7.96 3.27
N VAL A 36 -5.67 -7.10 3.32
CA VAL A 36 -5.80 -5.97 2.39
C VAL A 36 -4.63 -5.00 2.55
N GLY A 37 -4.22 -4.69 3.78
CA GLY A 37 -3.09 -3.80 4.06
C GLY A 37 -1.79 -4.33 3.48
N VAL A 38 -1.49 -5.62 3.68
CA VAL A 38 -0.30 -6.27 3.11
C VAL A 38 -0.33 -6.25 1.58
N ILE A 39 -1.45 -6.64 0.96
CA ILE A 39 -1.61 -6.66 -0.50
C ILE A 39 -1.43 -5.25 -1.08
N THR A 40 -2.04 -4.25 -0.44
CA THR A 40 -1.95 -2.84 -0.85
C THR A 40 -0.50 -2.37 -0.85
N VAL A 41 0.24 -2.60 0.24
CA VAL A 41 1.65 -2.24 0.35
C VAL A 41 2.48 -2.95 -0.73
N LEU A 42 2.27 -4.25 -0.92
CA LEU A 42 3.03 -5.05 -1.90
C LEU A 42 2.82 -4.56 -3.34
N ILE A 43 1.57 -4.39 -3.75
CA ILE A 43 1.24 -4.02 -5.14
C ILE A 43 1.74 -2.61 -5.45
N PHE A 44 1.49 -1.64 -4.57
CA PHE A 44 1.90 -0.26 -4.84
C PHE A 44 3.42 -0.09 -4.73
N SER A 45 4.08 -0.81 -3.81
CA SER A 45 5.55 -0.84 -3.74
C SER A 45 6.15 -1.40 -5.03
N LEU A 46 5.65 -2.55 -5.52
CA LEU A 46 6.08 -3.13 -6.79
C LEU A 46 5.84 -2.18 -7.97
N ALA A 47 4.69 -1.52 -8.03
CA ALA A 47 4.37 -0.55 -9.08
C ALA A 47 5.34 0.65 -9.06
N LEU A 48 5.68 1.16 -7.88
CA LEU A 48 6.65 2.25 -7.72
C LEU A 48 8.06 1.82 -8.11
N ILE A 49 8.49 0.64 -7.68
CA ILE A 49 9.80 0.07 -8.05
C ILE A 49 9.87 -0.11 -9.56
N TYR A 50 8.85 -0.73 -10.18
CA TYR A 50 8.79 -0.91 -11.63
C TYR A 50 8.89 0.41 -12.38
N LEU A 51 8.13 1.43 -11.94
CA LEU A 51 8.16 2.74 -12.56
C LEU A 51 9.52 3.43 -12.38
N GLY A 52 10.13 3.30 -11.21
CA GLY A 52 11.47 3.84 -10.92
C GLY A 52 12.54 3.19 -11.78
N VAL A 53 12.56 1.86 -11.85
CA VAL A 53 13.50 1.08 -12.67
C VAL A 53 13.30 1.39 -14.15
N ARG A 54 12.05 1.40 -14.64
CA ARG A 54 11.75 1.76 -16.03
C ARG A 54 12.25 3.16 -16.37
N ASN A 55 12.04 4.14 -15.48
CA ASN A 55 12.50 5.50 -15.72
C ASN A 55 14.03 5.64 -15.65
N LEU A 56 14.71 4.77 -14.90
CA LEU A 56 16.16 4.70 -14.83
C LEU A 56 16.77 4.05 -16.09
N ILE A 57 16.15 2.98 -16.60
CA ILE A 57 16.60 2.26 -17.80
C ILE A 57 16.30 3.04 -19.07
N ASN A 58 15.18 3.76 -19.11
CA ASN A 58 14.72 4.52 -20.27
C ASN A 58 15.25 5.98 -20.28
N ARG A 59 16.33 6.22 -19.53
CA ARG A 59 17.19 7.41 -19.56
C ARG A 59 18.38 7.13 -20.46
#